data_AF-A0A4U5MLY1-F1
#
_entry.id   AF-A0A4U5MLY1-F1
#
_cell.length_a   1.000
_cell.length_b   1.000
_cell.length_c   1.000
_cell.angle_alpha   90.00
_cell.angle_beta   90.00
_cell.angle_gamma   90.00
#
_symmetry.space_group_name_H-M   'P 1'
#
loop_
_entity.id
_entity.type
_entity.pdbx_description
1 polymer ?
#
loop_
_entity_poly.entity_id
_entity_poly.type
_entity_poly.pdbx_seq_one_letter_code
_entity_poly.pdbx_strand_id
1 'polypeptide(L)'
;MLGFFVSRVVDRWMTMSANLGFVDLTAMHVCGYISAIDERGMMLRRTILRYILFLQALAYRSMSEVILSRFPTVDSFVAAGYLTPDELKTFTEIEENKSPVTQLWIPLNWAFNLVRTARDEGRITDHGVQDLCNRFVEFRGNLGTLLGYDWIPIPLLYTQVVCLTVRLYFMIALWEDKTWTTLQTQPMSMILKSTSR
;
A
#
# COMPACT_ATOMS: atom_id res chain seq x y z
N MET A 1 -19.65 20.14 1.72
CA MET A 1 -19.35 18.94 0.89
C MET A 1 -17.86 18.77 0.63
N LEU A 2 -17.18 19.75 0.00
CA LEU A 2 -15.76 19.64 -0.30
C LEU A 2 -14.88 19.40 0.96
N GLY A 3 -15.03 20.22 2.00
CA GLY A 3 -14.25 20.05 3.24
C GLY A 3 -14.42 18.68 3.90
N PHE A 4 -15.65 18.15 3.93
CA PHE A 4 -15.91 16.79 4.43
C PHE A 4 -15.23 15.72 3.57
N PHE A 5 -15.33 15.82 2.25
CA PHE A 5 -14.67 14.88 1.33
C PHE A 5 -13.15 14.92 1.47
N VAL A 6 -12.56 16.12 1.50
CA VAL A 6 -11.11 16.31 1.68
C VAL A 6 -10.64 15.73 3.01
N SER A 7 -11.35 15.98 4.11
CA SER A 7 -11.03 15.37 5.41
C SER A 7 -10.97 13.85 5.32
N ARG A 8 -11.96 13.21 4.68
CA ARG A 8 -11.98 11.75 4.52
C ARG A 8 -10.83 11.22 3.66
N VAL A 9 -10.43 11.96 2.63
CA VAL A 9 -9.27 11.61 1.80
C VAL A 9 -7.98 11.70 2.63
N VAL A 10 -7.82 12.78 3.40
CA VAL A 10 -6.64 13.00 4.28
C VAL A 10 -6.57 11.93 5.37
N ASP A 11 -7.69 11.58 6.01
CA ASP A 11 -7.73 10.55 7.06
C ASP A 11 -7.29 9.18 6.51
N ARG A 12 -7.74 8.83 5.30
CA ARG A 12 -7.30 7.60 4.61
C ARG A 12 -5.80 7.66 4.31
N TRP A 13 -5.31 8.77 3.77
CA TRP A 13 -3.89 8.95 3.47
C TRP A 13 -3.01 8.84 4.73
N MET A 14 -3.41 9.48 5.83
CA MET A 14 -2.72 9.38 7.12
C MET A 14 -2.69 7.92 7.60
N THR A 15 -3.82 7.22 7.55
CA THR A 15 -3.86 5.81 7.96
C THR A 15 -2.97 4.93 7.07
N MET A 16 -3.00 5.13 5.75
CA MET A 16 -2.11 4.41 4.83
C MET A 16 -0.64 4.71 5.15
N SER A 17 -0.27 5.96 5.39
CA SER A 17 1.10 6.35 5.72
C SER A 17 1.61 5.71 7.02
N ALA A 18 0.76 5.67 8.06
CA ALA A 18 1.10 5.05 9.34
C ALA A 18 1.23 3.52 9.26
N ASN A 19 0.59 2.90 8.27
CA ASN A 19 0.63 1.45 8.03
C ASN A 19 1.65 1.04 6.95
N LEU A 20 2.48 1.97 6.47
CA LEU A 20 3.65 1.61 5.66
C LEU A 20 4.55 0.70 6.49
N GLY A 21 4.50 -0.61 6.21
CA GLY A 21 5.21 -1.63 6.98
C GLY A 21 6.73 -1.49 6.87
N PHE A 22 7.34 -0.62 7.68
CA PHE A 22 8.79 -0.50 7.80
C PHE A 22 9.36 -1.75 8.48
N VAL A 23 10.36 -2.36 7.84
CA VAL A 23 10.96 -3.62 8.29
C VAL A 23 11.87 -3.44 9.51
N ASP A 24 12.32 -2.20 9.77
CA ASP A 24 13.34 -1.85 10.76
C ASP A 24 13.04 -2.43 12.15
N LEU A 25 11.82 -2.23 12.64
CA LEU A 25 11.39 -2.75 13.94
C LEU A 25 11.38 -4.28 13.95
N THR A 26 10.90 -4.91 12.88
CA THR A 26 10.91 -6.37 12.75
C THR A 26 12.35 -6.90 12.68
N ALA A 27 13.24 -6.19 12.00
CA ALA A 27 14.67 -6.50 11.93
C ALA A 27 15.35 -6.41 13.29
N MET A 28 15.06 -5.36 14.06
CA MET A 28 15.55 -5.22 15.43
C MET A 28 15.12 -6.38 16.32
N HIS A 29 13.87 -6.85 16.23
CA HIS A 29 13.40 -8.01 17.00
C HIS A 29 14.12 -9.29 16.58
N VAL A 30 14.25 -9.55 15.27
CA VAL A 30 14.97 -10.73 14.76
C VAL A 30 16.42 -10.74 15.23
N CYS A 31 17.09 -9.59 15.18
CA CYS A 31 18.46 -9.43 15.65
C CYS A 31 18.59 -9.48 17.18
N GLY A 32 17.56 -9.09 17.92
CA GLY A 32 17.54 -9.13 19.38
C GLY A 32 17.34 -10.54 19.94
N TYR A 33 16.43 -11.32 19.35
CA TYR A 33 16.02 -12.60 19.92
C TYR A 33 16.79 -13.83 19.40
N ILE A 34 17.15 -13.88 18.11
CA ILE A 34 17.81 -15.07 17.54
C ILE A 34 19.32 -14.92 17.70
N SER A 35 20.01 -15.74 18.47
CA SER A 35 21.48 -15.66 18.57
C SER A 35 22.18 -15.98 17.24
N ALA A 36 23.10 -15.11 16.82
CA ALA A 36 23.86 -15.23 15.56
C ALA A 36 25.37 -15.05 15.77
N ILE A 37 25.95 -15.89 16.62
CA ILE A 37 27.39 -15.92 16.90
C ILE A 37 28.14 -16.62 15.76
N ASP A 38 27.49 -17.58 15.11
CA ASP A 38 28.02 -18.42 14.05
C ASP A 38 27.31 -18.18 12.71
N GLU A 39 27.89 -18.74 11.64
CA GLU A 39 27.38 -18.58 10.28
C GLU A 39 25.92 -19.05 10.14
N ARG A 40 25.55 -20.16 10.80
CA ARG A 40 24.17 -20.66 10.77
C ARG A 40 23.17 -19.65 11.35
N GLY A 41 23.47 -19.06 12.50
CA GLY A 41 22.62 -18.04 13.10
C GLY A 41 22.53 -16.76 12.26
N MET A 42 23.64 -16.34 11.64
CA MET A 42 23.65 -15.21 10.70
C MET A 42 22.76 -15.49 9.49
N MET A 43 22.86 -16.68 8.91
CA MET A 43 22.05 -17.10 7.77
C MET A 43 20.56 -17.19 8.12
N LEU A 44 20.20 -17.67 9.32
CA LEU A 44 18.82 -17.65 9.79
C LEU A 44 18.26 -16.22 9.85
N ARG A 45 18.95 -15.29 10.51
CA ARG A 45 18.50 -13.88 10.59
C ARG A 45 18.33 -13.25 9.20
N ARG A 46 19.33 -13.41 8.32
CA ARG A 46 19.31 -12.86 6.96
C ARG A 46 18.16 -13.43 6.14
N THR A 47 17.91 -14.73 6.24
CA THR A 47 16.86 -15.40 5.46
C THR A 47 15.47 -15.03 5.97
N ILE A 48 15.26 -14.97 7.29
CA ILE A 48 14.02 -14.49 7.89
C ILE A 48 13.70 -13.07 7.40
N LEU A 49 14.67 -12.15 7.48
CA LEU A 49 14.45 -10.77 7.04
C LEU A 49 14.23 -10.66 5.54
N ARG A 50 14.93 -11.47 4.74
CA ARG A 50 14.70 -11.55 3.29
C ARG A 50 13.28 -11.98 2.97
N TYR A 51 12.70 -12.95 3.70
CA TYR A 51 11.30 -13.34 3.52
C TYR A 51 10.30 -12.25 3.92
N ILE A 52 10.55 -11.52 5.01
CA ILE A 52 9.70 -10.37 5.40
C ILE A 52 9.79 -9.24 4.36
N LEU A 53 10.99 -8.97 3.84
CA LEU A 53 11.22 -8.01 2.76
C LEU A 53 10.53 -8.44 1.46
N PHE A 54 10.59 -9.73 1.12
CA PHE A 54 9.91 -10.27 -0.06
C PHE A 54 8.38 -10.15 0.09
N LEU A 55 7.83 -10.45 1.27
CA LEU A 55 6.42 -10.21 1.58
C LEU A 55 6.02 -8.75 1.35
N GLN A 56 6.82 -7.81 1.88
CA GLN A 56 6.56 -6.37 1.73
C GLN A 56 6.58 -5.96 0.25
N ALA A 57 7.60 -6.38 -0.48
CA ALA A 57 7.75 -6.03 -1.90
C ALA A 57 6.64 -6.64 -2.76
N LEU A 58 6.23 -7.88 -2.46
CA LEU A 58 5.11 -8.55 -3.14
C LEU A 58 3.77 -7.84 -2.86
N ALA A 59 3.55 -7.38 -1.63
CA ALA A 59 2.36 -6.59 -1.29
C ALA A 59 2.36 -5.23 -2.01
N TYR A 60 3.50 -4.52 -2.02
CA TYR A 60 3.57 -3.22 -2.70
C TYR A 60 3.45 -3.35 -4.22
N ARG A 61 3.95 -4.45 -4.80
CA ARG A 61 3.78 -4.76 -6.23
C ARG A 61 2.31 -4.82 -6.64
N SER A 62 1.40 -5.28 -5.77
CA SER A 62 -0.03 -5.36 -6.12
C SER A 62 -0.76 -4.03 -6.02
N MET A 63 -0.25 -3.05 -5.26
CA MET A 63 -0.93 -1.77 -4.99
C MET A 63 -0.26 -0.57 -5.68
N SER A 64 1.00 -0.70 -6.11
CA SER A 64 1.78 0.41 -6.68
C SER A 64 2.25 0.07 -8.08
N GLU A 65 1.80 0.86 -9.06
CA GLU A 65 2.23 0.75 -10.45
C GLU A 65 3.74 0.95 -10.63
N VAL A 66 4.36 1.78 -9.78
CA VAL A 66 5.82 2.02 -9.80
C VAL A 66 6.57 0.74 -9.42
N ILE A 67 6.09 0.04 -8.39
CA ILE A 67 6.71 -1.21 -7.93
C ILE A 67 6.39 -2.35 -8.91
N LEU A 68 5.16 -2.39 -9.45
CA LEU A 68 4.78 -3.33 -10.51
C LEU A 68 5.66 -3.18 -11.75
N SER A 69 5.96 -1.95 -12.15
CA SER A 69 6.85 -1.67 -13.29
C SER A 69 8.30 -2.07 -13.01
N ARG A 70 8.75 -1.96 -11.75
CA ARG A 70 10.09 -2.40 -11.34
C ARG A 70 10.22 -3.92 -11.22
N PHE A 71 9.16 -4.59 -10.80
CA PHE A 71 9.10 -6.05 -10.65
C PHE A 71 7.91 -6.62 -11.43
N PRO A 72 7.96 -6.68 -12.78
CA PRO A 72 6.81 -7.12 -13.58
C PRO A 72 6.47 -8.59 -13.38
N THR A 73 7.48 -9.44 -13.11
CA THR A 73 7.31 -10.88 -12.91
C THR A 73 7.88 -11.32 -11.56
N VAL A 74 7.53 -12.51 -11.09
CA VAL A 74 8.09 -13.06 -9.86
C VAL A 74 9.60 -13.34 -10.02
N ASP A 75 10.06 -13.71 -11.22
CA ASP A 75 11.49 -13.88 -11.52
C ASP A 75 12.32 -12.62 -11.27
N SER A 76 11.70 -11.45 -11.41
CA SER A 76 12.35 -10.16 -11.14
C SER A 76 12.82 -10.05 -9.69
N PHE A 77 12.17 -10.77 -8.76
CA PHE A 77 12.60 -10.83 -7.36
C PHE A 77 13.83 -11.71 -7.13
N VAL A 78 14.06 -12.72 -7.96
CA VAL A 78 15.31 -13.50 -7.93
C VAL A 78 16.47 -12.64 -8.40
N ALA A 79 16.30 -11.92 -9.52
CA ALA A 79 17.32 -11.01 -10.04
C ALA A 79 17.69 -9.89 -9.03
N ALA A 80 16.74 -9.44 -8.23
CA ALA A 80 16.96 -8.45 -7.18
C ALA A 80 17.43 -9.02 -5.84
N GLY A 81 17.58 -10.35 -5.71
CA GLY A 81 18.08 -11.02 -4.51
C GLY A 81 17.07 -11.16 -3.36
N TYR A 82 15.78 -10.98 -3.64
CA TYR A 82 14.71 -11.26 -2.66
C TYR A 82 14.40 -12.75 -2.54
N LEU A 83 14.58 -13.52 -3.62
CA LEU A 83 14.35 -14.96 -3.68
C LEU A 83 15.56 -15.70 -4.21
N THR A 84 15.74 -16.95 -3.79
CA THR A 84 16.64 -17.88 -4.49
C THR A 84 15.90 -18.57 -5.64
N PRO A 85 16.61 -19.12 -6.64
CA PRO A 85 15.95 -19.87 -7.73
C PRO A 85 15.12 -21.05 -7.23
N ASP A 86 15.58 -21.75 -6.19
CA ASP A 86 14.87 -22.90 -5.62
C ASP A 86 13.59 -22.50 -4.88
N GLU A 87 13.63 -21.37 -4.18
CA GLU A 87 12.44 -20.79 -3.53
C GLU A 87 11.43 -20.29 -4.55
N LEU A 88 11.89 -19.69 -5.65
CA LEU A 88 11.01 -19.30 -6.75
C LEU A 88 10.27 -20.52 -7.31
N LYS A 89 10.98 -21.61 -7.58
CA LYS A 89 10.37 -22.85 -8.05
C LYS A 89 9.28 -23.34 -7.09
N THR A 90 9.59 -23.39 -5.78
CA THR A 90 8.62 -23.77 -4.75
C THR A 90 7.42 -22.82 -4.71
N PHE A 91 7.66 -21.51 -4.88
CA PHE A 91 6.63 -20.49 -4.90
C PHE A 91 5.66 -20.67 -6.09
N THR A 92 6.20 -20.90 -7.28
CA THR A 92 5.43 -21.12 -8.51
C THR A 92 4.66 -22.45 -8.47
N GLU A 93 5.25 -23.53 -7.95
CA GLU A 93 4.55 -24.81 -7.77
C GLU A 93 3.32 -24.66 -6.84
N ILE A 94 3.41 -23.81 -5.82
CA ILE A 94 2.27 -23.50 -4.94
C ILE A 94 1.23 -22.61 -5.67
N GLU A 95 1.67 -21.76 -6.59
CA GLU A 95 0.80 -20.88 -7.40
C GLU A 95 -0.08 -21.69 -8.36
N GLU A 96 0.53 -22.63 -9.08
CA GLU A 96 -0.13 -23.48 -10.07
C GLU A 96 -1.25 -24.35 -9.47
N ASN A 97 -1.17 -24.64 -8.17
CA ASN A 97 -2.19 -25.37 -7.42
C ASN A 97 -3.45 -24.53 -7.07
N LYS A 98 -3.65 -23.38 -7.73
CA LYS A 98 -4.90 -22.58 -7.76
C LYS A 98 -5.39 -22.07 -6.41
N SER A 99 -4.52 -21.46 -5.61
CA SER A 99 -5.02 -20.61 -4.51
C SER A 99 -5.57 -19.30 -5.10
N PRO A 100 -6.87 -18.97 -4.96
CA PRO A 100 -7.45 -17.74 -5.49
C PRO A 100 -7.06 -16.48 -4.71
N VAL A 101 -6.18 -16.62 -3.70
CA VAL A 101 -5.76 -15.54 -2.80
C VAL A 101 -4.31 -15.16 -3.14
N THR A 102 -4.02 -13.86 -3.20
CA THR A 102 -2.65 -13.34 -3.26
C THR A 102 -1.74 -14.11 -2.31
N GLN A 103 -0.66 -14.70 -2.84
CA GLN A 103 0.27 -15.61 -2.15
C GLN A 103 1.14 -14.95 -1.05
N LEU A 104 0.68 -13.83 -0.49
CA LEU A 104 1.33 -13.05 0.56
C LEU A 104 1.49 -13.83 1.87
N TRP A 105 0.80 -14.95 2.04
CA TRP A 105 0.98 -15.80 3.22
C TRP A 105 2.25 -16.65 3.13
N ILE A 106 2.74 -16.96 1.92
CA ILE A 106 3.85 -17.90 1.71
C ILE A 106 5.15 -17.41 2.37
N PRO A 107 5.64 -16.18 2.12
CA PRO A 107 6.91 -15.76 2.68
C PRO A 107 6.84 -15.63 4.22
N LEU A 108 5.68 -15.23 4.74
CA LEU A 108 5.45 -15.15 6.17
C LEU A 108 5.50 -16.54 6.81
N ASN A 109 4.88 -17.55 6.18
CA ASN A 109 4.93 -18.93 6.63
C ASN A 109 6.36 -19.49 6.61
N TRP A 110 7.14 -19.18 5.57
CA TRP A 110 8.56 -19.55 5.54
C TRP A 110 9.36 -18.89 6.67
N ALA A 111 9.08 -17.62 6.99
CA ALA A 111 9.70 -16.93 8.13
C ALA A 111 9.33 -17.60 9.46
N PHE A 112 8.06 -17.96 9.69
CA PHE A 112 7.64 -18.69 10.88
C PHE A 112 8.36 -20.04 11.02
N ASN A 113 8.49 -20.79 9.93
CA ASN A 113 9.21 -22.06 9.94
C ASN A 113 10.68 -21.89 10.32
N LEU A 114 11.35 -20.84 9.85
CA LEU A 114 12.73 -20.56 10.25
C LEU A 114 12.86 -20.13 11.71
N VAL A 115 11.88 -19.40 12.26
CA VAL A 115 11.85 -19.10 13.70
C VAL A 115 11.68 -20.38 14.51
N ARG A 116 10.83 -21.31 14.07
CA ARG A 116 10.70 -22.63 14.69
C ARG A 116 12.01 -23.41 14.62
N THR A 117 12.68 -23.43 13.46
CA THR A 117 14.00 -24.06 13.33
C THR A 117 15.02 -23.41 14.28
N ALA A 118 15.03 -22.08 14.42
CA ALA A 118 15.91 -21.40 15.36
C ALA A 118 15.64 -21.81 16.82
N ARG A 119 14.37 -22.07 17.18
CA ARG A 119 13.99 -22.58 18.50
C ARG A 119 14.49 -24.01 18.70
N ASP A 120 14.27 -24.88 17.72
CA ASP A 120 14.70 -26.28 17.77
C ASP A 120 16.23 -26.38 17.84
N GLU A 121 16.96 -25.43 17.25
CA GLU A 121 18.42 -25.25 17.36
C GLU A 121 18.87 -24.57 18.66
N GLY A 122 17.96 -24.21 19.57
CA GLY A 122 18.28 -23.57 20.86
C GLY A 122 18.80 -22.13 20.75
N ARG A 123 18.54 -21.44 19.64
CA ARG A 123 19.04 -20.07 19.36
C ARG A 123 18.15 -18.96 19.85
N ILE A 124 16.92 -19.30 20.23
CA ILE A 124 15.89 -18.37 20.68
C ILE A 124 15.09 -19.03 21.81
N THR A 125 14.67 -18.24 22.78
CA THR A 125 13.83 -18.68 23.89
C THR A 125 12.35 -18.73 23.48
N ASP A 126 11.54 -19.50 24.18
CA ASP A 126 10.10 -19.60 23.90
C ASP A 126 9.38 -18.24 23.94
N HIS A 127 9.78 -17.35 24.87
CA HIS A 127 9.29 -15.98 24.91
C HIS A 127 9.67 -15.18 23.66
N GLY A 128 10.92 -15.31 23.20
CA GLY A 128 11.38 -14.64 21.98
C GLY A 128 10.64 -15.13 20.74
N VAL A 129 10.29 -16.42 20.68
CA VAL A 129 9.47 -16.98 19.59
C VAL A 129 8.10 -16.32 19.57
N GLN A 130 7.42 -16.22 20.72
CA GLN A 130 6.10 -15.59 20.79
C GLN A 130 6.16 -14.12 20.37
N ASP A 131 7.14 -13.36 20.86
CA ASP A 131 7.31 -11.95 20.51
C ASP A 131 7.59 -11.74 19.02
N LEU A 132 8.48 -12.54 18.45
CA LEU A 132 8.74 -12.50 17.00
C LEU A 132 7.50 -12.84 16.19
N CYS A 133 6.77 -13.87 16.60
CA CYS A 133 5.55 -14.26 15.91
C CYS A 133 4.50 -13.15 15.95
N ASN A 134 4.29 -12.53 17.12
CA ASN A 134 3.41 -11.39 17.27
C ASN A 134 3.85 -10.22 16.36
N ARG A 135 5.16 -9.93 16.32
CA ARG A 135 5.71 -8.87 15.47
C ARG A 135 5.49 -9.14 13.98
N PHE A 136 5.63 -10.39 13.54
CA PHE A 136 5.37 -10.80 12.16
C PHE A 136 3.90 -10.67 11.78
N VAL A 137 2.99 -11.05 12.68
CA VAL A 137 1.54 -10.89 12.49
C VAL A 137 1.17 -9.41 12.43
N GLU A 138 1.72 -8.57 13.31
CA GLU A 138 1.52 -7.12 13.29
C GLU A 138 2.00 -6.51 11.97
N PHE A 139 3.20 -6.86 11.51
CA PHE A 139 3.74 -6.42 10.23
C PHE A 139 2.82 -6.80 9.05
N ARG A 140 2.35 -8.06 9.03
CA ARG A 140 1.37 -8.52 8.04
C ARG A 140 0.03 -7.81 8.17
N GLY A 141 -0.39 -7.46 9.38
CA GLY A 141 -1.59 -6.67 9.67
C GLY A 141 -1.52 -5.29 9.03
N ASN A 142 -0.40 -4.58 9.22
CA ASN A 142 -0.16 -3.26 8.62
C ASN A 142 -0.24 -3.33 7.08
N LEU A 143 0.42 -4.31 6.47
CA LEU A 143 0.30 -4.54 5.02
C LEU A 143 -1.14 -4.93 4.61
N GLY A 144 -1.86 -5.64 5.46
CA GLY A 144 -3.28 -5.97 5.26
C GLY A 144 -4.18 -4.73 5.24
N THR A 145 -3.93 -3.76 6.10
CA THR A 145 -4.63 -2.46 6.09
C THR A 145 -4.43 -1.74 4.76
N LEU A 146 -3.19 -1.73 4.24
CA LEU A 146 -2.90 -1.12 2.93
C LEU A 146 -3.65 -1.82 1.79
N LEU A 147 -3.60 -3.15 1.76
CA LEU A 147 -4.33 -3.96 0.77
C LEU A 147 -5.83 -3.75 0.86
N GLY A 148 -6.37 -3.57 2.06
CA GLY A 148 -7.77 -3.24 2.27
C GLY A 148 -8.15 -1.87 1.69
N TYR A 149 -7.26 -0.88 1.81
CA TYR A 149 -7.47 0.44 1.23
C TYR A 149 -7.37 0.47 -0.29
N ASP A 150 -6.51 -0.39 -0.86
CA ASP A 150 -6.38 -0.59 -2.31
C ASP A 150 -7.62 -1.31 -2.87
N TRP A 151 -8.07 -2.39 -2.21
CA TRP A 151 -9.29 -3.11 -2.59
C TRP A 151 -10.52 -2.21 -2.50
N ILE A 152 -10.67 -1.46 -1.40
CA ILE A 152 -11.88 -0.69 -1.10
C ILE A 152 -11.58 0.81 -1.25
N PRO A 153 -11.70 1.37 -2.48
CA PRO A 153 -11.56 2.80 -2.70
C PRO A 153 -12.74 3.56 -2.08
N ILE A 154 -12.60 4.89 -2.01
CA ILE A 154 -13.72 5.77 -1.64
C ILE A 154 -14.87 5.53 -2.62
N PRO A 155 -16.13 5.40 -2.17
CA PRO A 155 -17.27 5.16 -3.05
C PRO A 155 -17.29 6.15 -4.23
N LEU A 156 -17.39 5.60 -5.44
CA LEU A 156 -17.31 6.38 -6.69
C LEU A 156 -18.28 7.57 -6.69
N LEU A 157 -19.49 7.36 -6.18
CA LEU A 157 -20.52 8.40 -6.07
C LEU A 157 -20.01 9.65 -5.32
N TYR A 158 -19.22 9.50 -4.26
CA TYR A 158 -18.72 10.64 -3.49
C TYR A 158 -17.77 11.50 -4.32
N THR A 159 -16.88 10.84 -5.07
CA THR A 159 -15.95 11.53 -5.98
C THR A 159 -16.69 12.24 -7.12
N GLN A 160 -17.74 11.61 -7.66
CA GLN A 160 -18.55 12.15 -8.74
C GLN A 160 -19.36 13.38 -8.29
N VAL A 161 -20.03 13.30 -7.14
CA VAL A 161 -20.81 14.41 -6.58
C VAL A 161 -19.93 15.62 -6.35
N VAL A 162 -18.77 15.44 -5.71
CA VAL A 162 -17.83 16.56 -5.45
C VAL A 162 -17.31 17.16 -6.76
N CYS A 163 -16.89 16.34 -7.73
CA CYS A 163 -16.46 16.83 -9.04
C CYS A 163 -17.56 17.63 -9.75
N LEU A 164 -18.80 17.12 -9.75
CA LEU A 164 -19.93 17.78 -10.37
C LEU A 164 -20.24 19.11 -9.70
N THR A 165 -20.29 19.16 -8.37
CA THR A 165 -20.53 20.41 -7.61
C THR A 165 -19.50 21.48 -7.95
N VAL A 166 -18.21 21.12 -7.95
CA VAL A 166 -17.12 22.06 -8.27
C VAL A 166 -17.21 22.55 -9.72
N ARG A 167 -17.47 21.64 -10.67
CA ARG A 167 -17.64 22.02 -12.09
C ARG A 167 -18.85 22.91 -12.32
N LEU A 168 -19.98 22.62 -11.71
CA LEU A 168 -21.18 23.46 -11.80
C LEU A 168 -20.94 24.86 -11.25
N TYR A 169 -20.27 24.97 -10.10
CA TYR A 169 -19.89 26.26 -9.52
C TYR A 169 -19.08 27.11 -10.53
N PHE A 170 -18.03 26.53 -11.13
CA PHE A 170 -17.22 27.26 -12.11
C PHE A 170 -17.94 27.53 -13.44
N MET A 171 -18.84 26.65 -13.88
CA MET A 171 -19.65 26.90 -15.09
C MET A 171 -20.59 28.08 -14.90
N ILE A 172 -21.24 28.18 -13.73
CA ILE A 172 -22.13 29.31 -13.40
C ILE A 172 -21.31 30.59 -13.26
N ALA A 173 -20.18 30.56 -12.54
CA ALA A 173 -19.32 31.72 -12.38
C ALA A 173 -18.79 32.25 -13.73
N LEU A 174 -18.39 31.35 -14.65
CA LEU A 174 -17.94 31.71 -15.99
C LEU A 174 -19.09 32.28 -16.85
N TRP A 175 -20.30 31.75 -16.68
CA TRP A 175 -21.48 32.28 -17.37
C TRP A 175 -21.81 33.68 -16.91
N GLU A 176 -21.87 33.90 -15.59
CA GLU A 176 -22.11 35.21 -15.00
C GLU A 176 -21.09 36.24 -15.48
N ASP A 177 -19.79 35.93 -15.40
CA ASP A 177 -18.72 36.83 -15.83
C ASP A 177 -18.86 37.25 -17.31
N LYS A 178 -19.18 36.29 -18.19
CA LYS A 178 -19.48 36.59 -19.61
C LYS A 178 -20.69 37.50 -19.77
N THR A 179 -21.76 37.29 -18.99
CA THR A 179 -22.95 38.15 -19.07
C THR A 179 -22.66 39.57 -18.57
N TRP A 180 -21.91 39.73 -17.47
CA TRP A 180 -21.58 41.04 -16.90
C TRP A 180 -20.63 41.85 -17.80
N THR A 181 -19.61 41.20 -18.36
CA THR A 181 -18.68 41.85 -19.31
C THR A 181 -19.38 42.25 -20.62
N THR A 182 -20.32 41.43 -21.11
CA THR A 182 -21.14 41.78 -22.28
C THR A 182 -22.03 43.00 -22.01
N LEU A 183 -22.62 43.10 -20.79
CA LEU A 183 -23.46 44.25 -20.43
C LEU A 183 -22.66 45.55 -20.30
N GLN A 184 -21.41 45.50 -19.84
CA GLN A 184 -20.55 46.69 -19.71
C GLN A 184 -19.99 47.18 -21.04
N THR A 185 -19.84 46.30 -22.04
CA THR A 185 -19.27 46.63 -23.35
C THR A 185 -20.31 47.06 -24.39
N GLN A 186 -21.61 46.96 -24.09
CA GLN A 186 -22.66 47.47 -24.98
C GLN A 186 -22.67 49.02 -25.01
N PRO A 187 -22.72 49.66 -26.19
CA PRO A 187 -22.82 51.11 -26.29
C PRO A 187 -24.14 51.59 -25.65
N MET A 188 -24.06 52.66 -24.85
CA MET A 188 -25.14 53.21 -24.01
C MET A 188 -26.45 53.52 -24.78
N SER A 189 -26.39 53.64 -26.11
CA SER A 189 -27.55 53.80 -26.99
C SER A 189 -28.44 52.56 -27.15
N MET A 190 -27.96 51.37 -26.81
CA MET A 190 -28.71 50.11 -26.98
C MET A 190 -29.49 49.72 -25.71
N ILE A 191 -28.97 50.09 -24.53
CA ILE A 191 -29.56 49.76 -23.22
C ILE A 191 -30.87 50.53 -22.99
N LEU A 192 -30.96 51.78 -23.45
CA LEU A 192 -32.17 52.61 -23.32
C LEU A 192 -33.36 52.15 -24.18
N LYS A 193 -33.13 51.33 -25.22
CA LYS A 193 -34.21 50.81 -26.09
C LYS A 193 -34.92 49.58 -25.50
N SER A 194 -34.31 48.86 -24.56
CA SER A 194 -34.93 47.65 -23.98
C SER A 194 -35.76 47.93 -22.72
N THR A 195 -35.65 49.13 -22.14
CA THR A 195 -36.40 49.56 -20.94
C THR A 195 -37.62 50.41 -21.27
N SER A 196 -37.88 50.71 -22.56
CA SER A 196 -39.00 51.55 -23.02
C SER A 196 -40.17 50.76 -23.64
N ARG A 197 -40.44 49.53 -23.17
CA ARG A 197 -41.68 48.79 -23.48
C ARG A 197 -42.33 48.30 -22.21
#